data_AF-A0A484ZG37-F1
#
_entry.id   AF-A0A484ZG37-F1
#
_cell.length_a   1.000
_cell.length_b   1.000
_cell.length_c   1.000
_cell.angle_alpha   90.00
_cell.angle_beta   90.00
_cell.angle_gamma   90.00
#
_symmetry.space_group_name_H-M   'P 1'
#
loop_
_entity.id
_entity.type
_entity.pdbx_description
1 polymer ?
#
loop_
_entity_poly.entity_id
_entity_poly.type
_entity_poly.pdbx_seq_one_letter_code
_entity_poly.pdbx_strand_id
1 'polypeptide(L)'
;MVYKYTDSDGDTDDSTTTVEWYYVPSNGTGTAVAITPTNTLAPNASGGEGRSAVIIPDGAVGGIIKAIITEQSLTGDLRTGRVITYNDVAKPGSFGPGPGGEPGGEPGGETDVPDKPIEPGTGLVPKITLVGGDGTNLIGTATKLKVGSTYAFNLYASDGTTDLTSTVNYKWKLTGTSATTNTAAPATLWNPDANLIVPTNTAGKVISTSDDGVQGFGLAVDYVSKP
;
A
#
# COMPACT_ATOMS: atom_id res chain seq x y z
N MET A 1 16.13 -3.29 2.25
CA MET A 1 17.14 -2.27 1.89
C MET A 1 18.53 -2.79 2.25
N VAL A 2 19.51 -2.46 1.43
CA VAL A 2 20.93 -2.65 1.74
C VAL A 2 21.48 -1.27 2.07
N TYR A 3 22.20 -1.12 3.18
CA TYR A 3 22.95 0.09 3.46
C TYR A 3 24.44 -0.25 3.47
N LYS A 4 25.23 0.64 2.88
CA LYS A 4 26.69 0.50 2.89
C LYS A 4 27.20 1.10 4.19
N TYR A 5 27.70 0.25 5.07
CA TYR A 5 28.46 0.72 6.22
C TYR A 5 29.80 1.21 5.70
N THR A 6 30.05 2.50 5.83
CA THR A 6 31.32 3.10 5.41
C THR A 6 32.06 3.55 6.64
N ASP A 7 33.02 2.74 7.06
CA ASP A 7 34.00 3.15 8.05
C ASP A 7 35.41 3.03 7.44
N SER A 8 36.14 4.15 7.48
CA SER A 8 37.51 4.23 6.97
C SER A 8 38.53 3.60 7.90
N ASP A 9 38.16 3.41 9.17
CA ASP A 9 39.10 3.07 10.24
C ASP A 9 39.05 1.58 10.62
N GLY A 10 38.07 0.82 10.11
CA GLY A 10 38.03 -0.64 10.12
C GLY A 10 37.22 -1.26 11.26
N ASP A 11 36.34 -0.47 11.88
CA ASP A 11 35.45 -0.84 12.95
C ASP A 11 34.32 -1.78 12.54
N THR A 12 33.76 -2.43 13.54
CA THR A 12 32.60 -3.29 13.40
C THR A 12 31.31 -2.47 13.44
N ASP A 13 30.41 -2.72 12.50
CA ASP A 13 29.04 -2.20 12.51
C ASP A 13 28.30 -2.64 13.79
N ASP A 14 27.55 -1.71 14.41
CA ASP A 14 26.67 -1.95 15.56
C ASP A 14 25.23 -1.45 15.28
N SER A 15 24.90 -1.17 14.01
CA SER A 15 23.68 -0.44 13.62
C SER A 15 22.39 -1.28 13.69
N THR A 16 22.40 -2.47 14.30
CA THR A 16 21.22 -3.36 14.36
C THR A 16 20.04 -2.77 15.12
N THR A 17 20.27 -1.83 16.04
CA THR A 17 19.21 -1.19 16.84
C THR A 17 18.87 0.22 16.38
N THR A 18 19.55 0.73 15.35
CA THR A 18 19.46 2.14 14.93
C THR A 18 18.93 2.32 13.52
N VAL A 19 18.49 1.23 12.89
CA VAL A 19 17.68 1.30 11.67
C VAL A 19 16.21 1.23 12.04
N GLU A 20 15.53 2.35 11.89
CA GLU A 20 14.11 2.53 12.17
C GLU A 20 13.31 2.61 10.87
N TRP A 21 12.16 1.95 10.83
CA TRP A 21 11.27 1.94 9.68
C TRP A 21 9.89 2.42 10.07
N TYR A 22 9.24 3.10 9.14
CA TYR A 22 7.88 3.59 9.30
C TYR A 22 7.12 3.45 7.99
N TYR A 23 5.80 3.38 8.09
CA TYR A 23 4.95 3.86 7.00
C TYR A 23 4.33 5.19 7.40
N VAL A 24 4.11 6.05 6.41
CA VAL A 24 3.46 7.34 6.59
C VAL A 24 2.13 7.31 5.82
N PRO A 25 0.98 7.25 6.52
CA PRO A 25 -0.34 7.17 5.88
C PRO A 25 -0.64 8.36 4.97
N SER A 26 -1.74 8.25 4.20
CA SER A 26 -2.26 9.35 3.37
C SER A 26 -1.22 9.92 2.42
N ASN A 27 -0.56 9.01 1.68
CA ASN A 27 0.54 9.31 0.77
C ASN A 27 1.60 10.26 1.37
N GLY A 28 2.09 9.95 2.58
CA GLY A 28 3.17 10.71 3.20
C GLY A 28 2.77 11.93 4.04
N THR A 29 1.48 12.22 4.17
CA THR A 29 1.00 13.40 4.93
C THR A 29 0.55 13.07 6.35
N GLY A 30 0.35 11.79 6.66
CA GLY A 30 -0.07 11.32 7.98
C GLY A 30 1.04 11.30 9.03
N THR A 31 0.68 10.89 10.24
CA THR A 31 1.66 10.59 11.30
C THR A 31 2.37 9.28 11.00
N ALA A 32 3.69 9.27 11.04
CA ALA A 32 4.50 8.07 10.84
C ALA A 32 4.15 6.98 11.88
N VAL A 33 4.00 5.75 11.41
CA VAL A 33 3.73 4.57 12.23
C VAL A 33 4.89 3.60 12.10
N ALA A 34 5.47 3.20 13.23
CA ALA A 34 6.65 2.35 13.25
C ALA A 34 6.38 0.94 12.69
N ILE A 35 7.33 0.42 11.95
CA ILE A 35 7.38 -0.96 11.44
C ILE A 35 8.56 -1.65 12.12
N THR A 36 8.35 -2.86 12.64
CA THR A 36 9.44 -3.63 13.24
C THR A 36 10.36 -4.19 12.15
N PRO A 37 11.66 -3.82 12.11
CA PRO A 37 12.59 -4.33 11.12
C PRO A 37 13.28 -5.61 11.60
N THR A 38 13.83 -6.34 10.63
CA THR A 38 14.84 -7.38 10.84
C THR A 38 16.16 -6.87 10.28
N ASN A 39 17.14 -6.69 11.17
CA ASN A 39 18.45 -6.14 10.82
C ASN A 39 19.52 -7.23 10.83
N THR A 40 20.46 -7.14 9.91
CA THR A 40 21.67 -7.97 9.83
C THR A 40 22.86 -7.04 9.71
N LEU A 41 23.85 -7.22 10.57
CA LEU A 41 25.07 -6.41 10.59
C LEU A 41 25.83 -6.52 9.28
N ALA A 42 26.51 -5.45 8.91
CA ALA A 42 27.56 -5.50 7.90
C ALA A 42 28.69 -6.44 8.37
N PRO A 43 29.21 -7.33 7.51
CA PRO A 43 30.39 -8.13 7.86
C PRO A 43 31.60 -7.22 8.13
N ASN A 44 32.46 -7.65 9.06
CA ASN A 44 33.61 -6.91 9.57
C ASN A 44 34.74 -6.82 8.52
N ALA A 45 34.50 -6.06 7.46
CA ALA A 45 35.43 -5.75 6.39
C ALA A 45 35.07 -4.36 5.83
N SER A 46 36.08 -3.55 5.47
CA SER A 46 35.88 -2.27 4.79
C SER A 46 34.98 -2.47 3.56
N GLY A 47 33.83 -1.78 3.52
CA GLY A 47 32.82 -1.92 2.46
C GLY A 47 31.80 -3.04 2.67
N GLY A 48 31.69 -3.60 3.87
CA GLY A 48 30.65 -4.55 4.24
C GLY A 48 29.23 -3.96 4.09
N GLU A 49 28.30 -4.79 3.61
CA GLU A 49 26.91 -4.39 3.42
C GLU A 49 26.03 -4.94 4.55
N GLY A 50 25.48 -4.03 5.35
CA GLY A 50 24.42 -4.34 6.30
C GLY A 50 23.08 -4.47 5.58
N ARG A 51 22.16 -5.25 6.16
CA ARG A 51 20.82 -5.46 5.60
C ARG A 51 19.75 -5.12 6.61
N SER A 52 18.73 -4.41 6.15
CA SER A 52 17.52 -4.15 6.93
C SER A 52 16.30 -4.48 6.09
N ALA A 53 15.40 -5.29 6.63
CA ALA A 53 14.20 -5.74 5.97
C ALA A 53 12.98 -5.51 6.85
N VAL A 54 11.85 -5.19 6.21
CA VAL A 54 10.54 -5.05 6.86
C VAL A 54 9.50 -5.84 6.10
N ILE A 55 8.49 -6.33 6.82
CA ILE A 55 7.23 -6.77 6.22
C ILE A 55 6.29 -5.58 6.25
N ILE A 56 5.77 -5.18 5.09
CA ILE A 56 4.84 -4.07 4.99
C ILE A 56 3.50 -4.48 5.62
N PRO A 57 3.02 -3.80 6.67
CA PRO A 57 1.74 -4.16 7.30
C PRO A 57 0.56 -3.72 6.43
N ASP A 58 -0.59 -4.38 6.57
CA ASP A 58 -1.82 -4.04 5.83
C ASP A 58 -2.24 -2.58 6.03
N GLY A 59 -2.03 -2.02 7.22
CA GLY A 59 -2.33 -0.62 7.53
C GLY A 59 -1.49 0.40 6.76
N ALA A 60 -0.46 -0.03 6.02
CA ALA A 60 0.37 0.83 5.21
C ALA A 60 -0.20 1.11 3.81
N VAL A 61 -1.27 0.43 3.38
CA VAL A 61 -1.89 0.66 2.07
C VAL A 61 -2.22 2.14 1.89
N GLY A 62 -1.84 2.70 0.72
CA GLY A 62 -1.99 4.14 0.43
C GLY A 62 -1.00 5.06 1.16
N GLY A 63 -0.06 4.52 1.92
CA GLY A 63 1.05 5.26 2.54
C GLY A 63 2.34 5.16 1.73
N ILE A 64 3.40 5.81 2.25
CA ILE A 64 4.78 5.69 1.77
C ILE A 64 5.66 5.06 2.84
N ILE A 65 6.79 4.47 2.46
CA ILE A 65 7.75 3.91 3.41
C ILE A 65 8.84 4.91 3.71
N LYS A 66 9.08 5.14 5.01
CA LYS A 66 10.15 5.97 5.56
C LYS A 66 11.15 5.10 6.29
N ALA A 67 12.43 5.43 6.18
CA ALA A 67 13.49 4.81 6.97
C ALA A 67 14.41 5.88 7.58
N ILE A 68 14.86 5.64 8.80
CA ILE A 68 15.90 6.43 9.46
C ILE A 68 17.00 5.47 9.87
N ILE A 69 18.23 5.78 9.50
CA ILE A 69 19.40 4.97 9.82
C ILE A 69 20.33 5.87 10.62
N THR A 70 20.66 5.50 11.84
CA THR A 70 21.77 6.12 12.55
C THR A 70 22.94 5.14 12.51
N GLU A 71 24.00 5.48 11.79
CA GLU A 71 25.19 4.63 11.72
C GLU A 71 25.80 4.49 13.11
N GLN A 72 26.16 3.27 13.51
CA GLN A 72 26.88 3.00 14.76
C GLN A 72 28.12 2.15 14.52
N SER A 73 29.19 2.54 15.21
CA SER A 73 30.45 1.82 15.27
C SER A 73 30.61 1.20 16.67
N LEU A 74 31.00 -0.07 16.71
CA LEU A 74 31.26 -0.81 17.94
C LEU A 74 32.56 -0.34 18.62
N THR A 75 33.57 0.03 17.82
CA THR A 75 34.95 0.29 18.26
C THR A 75 35.46 1.71 17.95
N GLY A 76 34.70 2.48 17.18
CA GLY A 76 35.10 3.82 16.72
C GLY A 76 35.08 4.88 17.79
N ASP A 77 35.97 5.86 17.63
CA ASP A 77 36.01 7.04 18.50
C ASP A 77 35.06 8.11 17.96
N LEU A 78 34.09 8.47 18.80
CA LEU A 78 32.67 8.64 18.51
C LEU A 78 31.98 7.40 17.89
N ARG A 79 31.23 6.67 18.73
CA ARG A 79 30.47 5.46 18.38
C ARG A 79 29.26 5.70 17.46
N THR A 80 28.86 6.96 17.26
CA THR A 80 27.68 7.34 16.47
C THR A 80 28.13 8.08 15.23
N GLY A 81 27.75 7.58 14.06
CA GLY A 81 28.00 8.19 12.75
C GLY A 81 26.86 9.12 12.32
N ARG A 82 26.59 9.16 11.01
CA ARG A 82 25.59 10.06 10.43
C ARG A 82 24.17 9.50 10.60
N VAL A 83 23.21 10.40 10.62
CA VAL A 83 21.79 10.04 10.48
C VAL A 83 21.41 10.16 9.01
N ILE A 84 20.96 9.06 8.42
CA ILE A 84 20.41 8.99 7.07
C ILE A 84 18.90 8.94 7.18
N THR A 85 18.22 9.90 6.57
CA THR A 85 16.75 9.97 6.54
C THR A 85 16.23 9.75 5.13
N TYR A 86 15.46 8.69 4.95
CA TYR A 86 14.64 8.47 3.76
C TYR A 86 13.20 8.82 4.12
N ASN A 87 12.75 10.03 3.81
CA ASN A 87 11.34 10.40 4.01
C ASN A 87 10.40 9.57 3.11
N ASP A 88 10.93 9.12 1.98
CA ASP A 88 10.35 8.16 1.07
C ASP A 88 11.50 7.30 0.52
N VAL A 89 11.47 6.00 0.77
CA VAL A 89 12.51 5.07 0.29
C VAL A 89 12.51 4.89 -1.23
N ALA A 90 11.50 5.40 -1.95
CA ALA A 90 11.50 5.51 -3.41
C ALA A 90 12.36 6.68 -3.93
N LYS A 91 12.76 7.59 -3.03
CA LYS A 91 13.55 8.79 -3.34
C LYS A 91 14.94 8.72 -2.68
N PRO A 92 15.91 9.49 -3.18
CA PRO A 92 17.16 9.70 -2.45
C PRO A 92 16.89 10.16 -1.01
N GLY A 93 17.68 9.64 -0.07
CA GLY A 93 17.61 10.07 1.33
C GLY A 93 18.27 11.43 1.54
N SER A 94 18.53 11.80 2.79
CA SER A 94 19.42 12.89 3.16
C SER A 94 20.26 12.49 4.37
N PHE A 95 21.53 12.86 4.37
CA PHE A 95 22.39 12.73 5.55
C PHE A 95 22.31 14.01 6.36
N GLY A 96 22.09 13.86 7.67
CA GLY A 96 22.32 14.92 8.64
C GLY A 96 23.81 15.27 8.78
N PRO A 97 24.14 16.32 9.55
CA PRO A 97 25.52 16.64 9.85
C PRO A 97 26.22 15.46 10.54
N GLY A 98 27.51 15.30 10.25
CA GLY A 98 28.34 14.32 10.92
C GLY A 98 28.55 14.67 12.40
N PRO A 99 28.97 13.69 13.22
CA PRO A 99 29.25 13.91 14.64
C PRO A 99 30.39 14.93 14.86
N GLY A 100 31.26 15.15 13.87
CA GLY A 100 32.30 16.19 13.87
C GLY A 100 31.84 17.56 13.36
N GLY A 101 30.56 17.72 13.04
CA GLY A 101 29.97 18.96 12.52
C GLY A 101 30.13 19.14 11.01
N GLU A 102 30.53 18.08 10.29
CA GLU A 102 30.58 18.08 8.84
C GLU A 102 29.18 18.34 8.28
N PRO A 103 29.04 19.18 7.23
CA PRO A 103 27.75 19.43 6.62
C PRO A 103 27.14 18.14 6.06
N GLY A 104 25.82 18.02 6.19
CA GLY A 104 25.03 16.97 5.57
C GLY A 104 24.96 17.09 4.05
N GLY A 105 24.20 16.20 3.41
CA GLY A 105 24.00 16.20 1.96
C GLY A 105 23.05 15.11 1.47
N GLU A 106 22.78 15.07 0.18
CA GLU A 106 21.97 14.02 -0.44
C GLU A 106 22.83 12.77 -0.71
N PRO A 107 22.42 11.55 -0.32
CA PRO A 107 22.98 10.32 -0.86
C PRO A 107 22.72 10.24 -2.35
N GLY A 108 23.69 9.68 -3.08
CA GLY A 108 23.38 9.05 -4.35
C GLY A 108 22.53 7.80 -4.15
N GLY A 109 21.70 7.45 -5.12
CA GLY A 109 20.95 6.20 -5.09
C GLY A 109 19.74 6.26 -6.00
N GLU A 110 19.83 5.59 -7.14
CA GLU A 110 18.64 5.06 -7.78
C GLU A 110 18.04 4.02 -6.84
N THR A 111 16.74 4.09 -6.63
CA THR A 111 16.00 3.10 -5.86
C THR A 111 15.15 2.31 -6.85
N ASP A 112 15.12 0.98 -6.71
CA ASP A 112 14.19 0.13 -7.45
C ASP A 112 12.77 0.14 -6.83
N VAL A 113 12.56 0.95 -5.78
CA VAL A 113 11.25 1.10 -5.15
C VAL A 113 10.42 2.07 -5.99
N PRO A 114 9.23 1.66 -6.45
CA PRO A 114 8.35 2.57 -7.20
C PRO A 114 7.95 3.80 -6.37
N ASP A 115 8.08 5.00 -6.94
CA ASP A 115 7.60 6.26 -6.35
C ASP A 115 6.07 6.36 -6.50
N LYS A 116 5.37 5.53 -5.73
CA LYS A 116 3.92 5.52 -5.62
C LYS A 116 3.47 4.98 -4.26
N PRO A 117 2.25 5.30 -3.82
CA PRO A 117 1.68 4.73 -2.62
C PRO A 117 1.71 3.20 -2.63
N ILE A 118 1.72 2.62 -1.43
CA ILE A 118 1.70 1.17 -1.23
C ILE A 118 0.38 0.61 -1.75
N GLU A 119 0.47 -0.29 -2.73
CA GLU A 119 -0.68 -0.95 -3.33
C GLU A 119 -1.29 -1.99 -2.38
N PRO A 120 -2.60 -2.26 -2.51
CA PRO A 120 -3.27 -3.35 -1.82
C PRO A 120 -2.57 -4.71 -2.02
N GLY A 121 -2.24 -5.39 -0.91
CA GLY A 121 -1.68 -6.74 -0.94
C GLY A 121 -2.72 -7.83 -1.22
N THR A 122 -2.26 -9.04 -1.58
CA THR A 122 -3.15 -10.19 -1.86
C THR A 122 -3.82 -10.78 -0.62
N GLY A 123 -3.35 -10.44 0.58
CA GLY A 123 -3.91 -10.89 1.86
C GLY A 123 -5.09 -10.07 2.37
N LEU A 124 -5.42 -8.95 1.71
CA LEU A 124 -6.56 -8.11 2.11
C LEU A 124 -7.88 -8.79 1.77
N VAL A 125 -8.93 -8.43 2.52
CA VAL A 125 -10.25 -9.04 2.40
C VAL A 125 -11.23 -8.05 1.78
N PRO A 126 -11.41 -8.05 0.45
CA PRO A 126 -12.46 -7.26 -0.19
C PRO A 126 -13.84 -7.85 0.12
N LYS A 127 -14.82 -6.99 0.31
CA LYS A 127 -16.23 -7.35 0.49
C LYS A 127 -17.12 -6.49 -0.38
N ILE A 128 -18.13 -7.13 -0.97
CA ILE A 128 -19.31 -6.44 -1.51
C ILE A 128 -20.47 -6.84 -0.61
N THR A 129 -21.18 -5.87 -0.04
CA THR A 129 -22.28 -6.13 0.91
C THR A 129 -23.54 -5.38 0.52
N LEU A 130 -24.70 -5.89 0.93
CA LEU A 130 -25.97 -5.16 0.84
C LEU A 130 -26.06 -4.16 1.99
N VAL A 131 -26.25 -2.87 1.68
CA VAL A 131 -26.44 -1.83 2.70
C VAL A 131 -27.75 -2.08 3.45
N GLY A 132 -27.67 -2.13 4.78
CA GLY A 132 -28.80 -2.51 5.65
C GLY A 132 -29.07 -4.02 5.71
N GLY A 133 -28.21 -4.84 5.10
CA GLY A 133 -28.22 -6.30 5.23
C GLY A 133 -27.48 -6.79 6.49
N ASP A 134 -27.18 -8.09 6.51
CA ASP A 134 -26.48 -8.78 7.60
C ASP A 134 -24.94 -8.68 7.52
N GLY A 135 -24.41 -7.94 6.54
CA GLY A 135 -22.97 -7.80 6.32
C GLY A 135 -22.32 -8.98 5.59
N THR A 136 -23.10 -9.92 5.04
CA THR A 136 -22.57 -11.04 4.26
C THR A 136 -21.74 -10.55 3.09
N ASN A 137 -20.53 -11.10 2.92
CA ASN A 137 -19.71 -10.87 1.74
C ASN A 137 -20.32 -11.62 0.54
N LEU A 138 -20.71 -10.86 -0.48
CA LEU A 138 -21.37 -11.38 -1.67
C LEU A 138 -20.39 -11.78 -2.79
N ILE A 139 -19.09 -11.49 -2.64
CA ILE A 139 -18.06 -11.90 -3.61
C ILE A 139 -18.05 -13.43 -3.73
N GLY A 140 -18.08 -13.93 -4.98
CA GLY A 140 -18.12 -15.36 -5.26
C GLY A 140 -19.48 -16.03 -5.04
N THR A 141 -20.51 -15.28 -4.64
CA THR A 141 -21.87 -15.81 -4.47
C THR A 141 -22.71 -15.68 -5.74
N ALA A 142 -23.80 -16.45 -5.83
CA ALA A 142 -24.77 -16.36 -6.93
C ALA A 142 -25.85 -15.26 -6.70
N THR A 143 -25.64 -14.37 -5.73
CA THR A 143 -26.61 -13.33 -5.35
C THR A 143 -26.92 -12.43 -6.54
N LYS A 144 -28.21 -12.33 -6.89
CA LYS A 144 -28.66 -11.46 -7.97
C LYS A 144 -28.82 -10.03 -7.50
N LEU A 145 -28.40 -9.07 -8.33
CA LEU A 145 -28.62 -7.65 -8.09
C LEU A 145 -30.12 -7.35 -8.11
N LYS A 146 -30.59 -6.56 -7.14
CA LYS A 146 -32.00 -6.15 -7.03
C LYS A 146 -32.11 -4.65 -7.27
N VAL A 147 -32.99 -4.24 -8.19
CA VAL A 147 -33.29 -2.81 -8.46
C VAL A 147 -33.64 -2.07 -7.16
N GLY A 148 -33.09 -0.88 -7.01
CA GLY A 148 -33.28 -0.01 -5.84
C GLY A 148 -32.49 -0.44 -4.60
N SER A 149 -31.85 -1.61 -4.61
CA SER A 149 -30.93 -2.00 -3.53
C SER A 149 -29.60 -1.29 -3.67
N THR A 150 -28.97 -1.03 -2.53
CA THR A 150 -27.66 -0.36 -2.46
C THR A 150 -26.60 -1.36 -2.03
N TYR A 151 -25.51 -1.45 -2.79
CA TYR A 151 -24.36 -2.30 -2.48
C TYR A 151 -23.15 -1.43 -2.15
N ALA A 152 -22.42 -1.81 -1.10
CA ALA A 152 -21.20 -1.15 -0.67
C ALA A 152 -19.98 -2.03 -0.97
N PHE A 153 -18.88 -1.39 -1.36
CA PHE A 153 -17.57 -2.01 -1.38
C PHE A 153 -16.83 -1.64 -0.10
N ASN A 154 -16.21 -2.62 0.53
CA ASN A 154 -15.33 -2.43 1.67
C ASN A 154 -14.06 -3.25 1.48
N LEU A 155 -12.92 -2.69 1.86
CA LEU A 155 -11.64 -3.39 1.89
C LEU A 155 -11.20 -3.52 3.34
N TYR A 156 -10.88 -4.73 3.78
CA TYR A 156 -10.39 -4.98 5.13
C TYR A 156 -8.96 -5.51 5.12
N ALA A 157 -8.25 -5.28 6.23
CA ALA A 157 -7.00 -5.99 6.51
C ALA A 157 -7.20 -7.51 6.52
N SER A 158 -6.11 -8.25 6.56
CA SER A 158 -6.09 -9.72 6.66
C SER A 158 -6.77 -10.25 7.92
N ASP A 159 -6.94 -9.43 8.97
CA ASP A 159 -7.73 -9.76 10.15
C ASP A 159 -9.27 -9.80 9.88
N GLY A 160 -9.71 -9.32 8.72
CA GLY A 160 -11.10 -9.30 8.27
C GLY A 160 -12.00 -8.25 8.94
N THR A 161 -11.45 -7.37 9.78
CA THR A 161 -12.16 -6.42 10.65
C THR A 161 -11.66 -4.99 10.56
N THR A 162 -10.35 -4.76 10.38
CA THR A 162 -9.77 -3.43 10.23
C THR A 162 -10.14 -2.87 8.85
N ASP A 163 -10.93 -1.79 8.83
CA ASP A 163 -11.41 -1.17 7.59
C ASP A 163 -10.31 -0.30 6.95
N LEU A 164 -9.96 -0.65 5.71
CA LEU A 164 -8.98 0.03 4.86
C LEU A 164 -9.63 0.68 3.64
N THR A 165 -10.96 0.72 3.54
CA THR A 165 -11.70 1.23 2.37
C THR A 165 -11.32 2.67 2.03
N SER A 166 -11.00 3.48 3.05
CA SER A 166 -10.59 4.88 2.86
C SER A 166 -9.22 5.04 2.19
N THR A 167 -8.39 3.99 2.15
CA THR A 167 -7.03 3.99 1.58
C THR A 167 -6.99 3.68 0.08
N VAL A 168 -8.13 3.30 -0.51
CA VAL A 168 -8.22 2.93 -1.93
C VAL A 168 -9.25 3.78 -2.67
N ASN A 169 -8.98 4.02 -3.96
CA ASN A 169 -10.01 4.44 -4.90
C ASN A 169 -10.59 3.20 -5.57
N TYR A 170 -11.88 3.19 -5.88
CA TYR A 170 -12.54 2.05 -6.51
C TYR A 170 -13.62 2.46 -7.51
N LYS A 171 -13.89 1.55 -8.46
CA LYS A 171 -14.95 1.69 -9.47
C LYS A 171 -15.64 0.35 -9.69
N TRP A 172 -16.91 0.42 -10.05
CA TRP A 172 -17.72 -0.78 -10.33
C TRP A 172 -17.58 -1.21 -11.78
N LYS A 173 -17.69 -2.51 -12.02
CA LYS A 173 -17.69 -3.13 -13.34
C LYS A 173 -18.69 -4.27 -13.41
N LEU A 174 -19.36 -4.39 -14.55
CA LEU A 174 -20.18 -5.56 -14.86
C LEU A 174 -19.31 -6.69 -15.39
N THR A 175 -19.67 -7.93 -15.09
CA THR A 175 -18.97 -9.13 -15.56
C THR A 175 -19.92 -10.16 -16.17
N GLY A 176 -19.35 -11.05 -16.99
CA GLY A 176 -20.10 -12.12 -17.65
C GLY A 176 -20.90 -11.63 -18.86
N THR A 177 -21.99 -12.33 -19.14
CA THR A 177 -22.85 -12.13 -20.30
C THR A 177 -24.30 -12.17 -19.84
N SER A 178 -25.14 -11.24 -20.33
CA SER A 178 -26.57 -11.23 -20.05
C SER A 178 -27.22 -12.53 -20.54
N ALA A 179 -28.02 -13.15 -19.67
CA ALA A 179 -28.66 -14.43 -19.96
C ALA A 179 -29.76 -14.34 -21.02
N THR A 180 -30.44 -13.19 -21.16
CA THR A 180 -31.56 -13.06 -22.10
C THR A 180 -31.11 -12.47 -23.43
N THR A 181 -30.20 -11.48 -23.43
CA THR A 181 -29.78 -10.78 -24.65
C THR A 181 -28.46 -11.29 -25.22
N ASN A 182 -27.75 -12.18 -24.50
CA ASN A 182 -26.40 -12.64 -24.85
C ASN A 182 -25.39 -11.49 -25.04
N THR A 183 -25.67 -10.32 -24.46
CA THR A 183 -24.78 -9.16 -24.52
C THR A 183 -23.65 -9.35 -23.52
N ALA A 184 -22.39 -9.22 -23.98
CA ALA A 184 -21.23 -9.26 -23.09
C ALA A 184 -21.19 -8.03 -22.19
N ALA A 185 -20.69 -8.19 -20.97
CA ALA A 185 -20.53 -7.07 -20.06
C ALA A 185 -19.58 -6.01 -20.66
N PRO A 186 -19.92 -4.71 -20.54
CA PRO A 186 -19.05 -3.64 -20.99
C PRO A 186 -17.73 -3.64 -20.20
N ALA A 187 -16.64 -3.24 -20.88
CA ALA A 187 -15.35 -3.10 -20.22
C ALA A 187 -15.27 -1.86 -19.30
N THR A 188 -16.17 -0.90 -19.50
CA THR A 188 -16.18 0.41 -18.84
C THR A 188 -16.43 0.30 -17.34
N LEU A 189 -15.55 0.94 -16.58
CA LEU A 189 -15.69 1.16 -15.14
C LEU A 189 -16.60 2.37 -14.87
N TRP A 190 -17.42 2.31 -13.83
CA TRP A 190 -18.39 3.35 -13.51
C TRP A 190 -18.59 3.54 -12.01
N ASN A 191 -19.26 4.65 -11.62
CA ASN A 191 -19.59 4.99 -10.23
C ASN A 191 -18.37 5.02 -9.29
N PRO A 192 -17.44 5.98 -9.46
CA PRO A 192 -16.22 6.03 -8.67
C PRO A 192 -16.50 6.34 -7.20
N ASP A 193 -15.85 5.60 -6.31
CA ASP A 193 -15.77 5.84 -4.86
C ASP A 193 -17.13 6.01 -4.16
N ALA A 194 -18.15 5.35 -4.71
CA ALA A 194 -19.52 5.47 -4.25
C ALA A 194 -20.21 4.11 -4.15
N ASN A 195 -21.16 4.02 -3.23
CA ASN A 195 -22.07 2.88 -3.16
C ASN A 195 -22.84 2.74 -4.48
N LEU A 196 -23.07 1.50 -4.89
CA LEU A 196 -23.86 1.18 -6.06
C LEU A 196 -25.33 1.11 -5.69
N ILE A 197 -26.13 2.07 -6.15
CA ILE A 197 -27.58 1.94 -6.18
C ILE A 197 -27.95 1.25 -7.50
N VAL A 198 -28.55 0.06 -7.44
CA VAL A 198 -28.93 -0.67 -8.65
C VAL A 198 -30.04 0.09 -9.38
N PRO A 199 -29.80 0.62 -10.59
CA PRO A 199 -30.78 1.38 -11.33
C PRO A 199 -31.92 0.48 -11.85
N THR A 200 -33.01 1.10 -12.28
CA THR A 200 -34.04 0.41 -13.08
C THR A 200 -33.44 -0.13 -14.38
N ASN A 201 -34.05 -1.14 -15.01
CA ASN A 201 -33.52 -1.72 -16.24
C ASN A 201 -33.36 -0.70 -17.37
N THR A 202 -34.30 0.24 -17.50
CA THR A 202 -34.21 1.33 -18.49
C THR A 202 -32.97 2.19 -18.29
N ALA A 203 -32.68 2.61 -17.06
CA ALA A 203 -31.48 3.40 -16.76
C ALA A 203 -30.20 2.53 -16.81
N GLY A 204 -30.29 1.29 -16.34
CA GLY A 204 -29.20 0.31 -16.38
C GLY A 204 -28.81 -0.13 -17.79
N LYS A 205 -29.70 -0.02 -18.78
CA LYS A 205 -29.41 -0.27 -20.20
C LYS A 205 -28.37 0.71 -20.74
N VAL A 206 -28.34 1.95 -20.25
CA VAL A 206 -27.33 2.94 -20.65
C VAL A 206 -25.92 2.50 -20.23
N ILE A 207 -25.82 1.76 -19.12
CA ILE A 207 -24.57 1.23 -18.58
C ILE A 207 -24.20 -0.09 -19.27
N SER A 208 -25.15 -1.03 -19.29
CA SER A 208 -24.93 -2.42 -19.69
C SER A 208 -25.07 -2.69 -21.19
N THR A 209 -25.70 -1.78 -21.93
CA THR A 209 -26.15 -1.95 -23.32
C THR A 209 -27.17 -3.08 -23.55
N SER A 210 -27.70 -3.69 -22.49
CA SER A 210 -28.69 -4.79 -22.53
C SER A 210 -30.05 -4.35 -21.98
N ASP A 211 -31.13 -4.94 -22.49
CA ASP A 211 -32.48 -4.78 -21.96
C ASP A 211 -32.66 -5.38 -20.55
N ASP A 212 -31.75 -6.27 -20.12
CA ASP A 212 -31.70 -6.76 -18.74
C ASP A 212 -31.18 -5.70 -17.73
N GLY A 213 -30.72 -4.55 -18.22
CA GLY A 213 -30.01 -3.57 -17.41
C GLY A 213 -28.79 -4.18 -16.73
N VAL A 214 -28.45 -3.70 -15.53
CA VAL A 214 -27.31 -4.25 -14.78
C VAL A 214 -27.62 -5.59 -14.11
N GLN A 215 -28.90 -5.95 -13.93
CA GLN A 215 -29.30 -7.18 -13.22
C GLN A 215 -28.98 -8.47 -14.00
N GLY A 216 -28.79 -8.37 -15.32
CA GLY A 216 -28.38 -9.48 -16.16
C GLY A 216 -26.93 -9.93 -15.97
N PHE A 217 -26.13 -9.20 -15.19
CA PHE A 217 -24.68 -9.36 -15.13
C PHE A 217 -24.19 -9.70 -13.71
N GLY A 218 -22.95 -10.21 -13.64
CA GLY A 218 -22.17 -10.23 -12.41
C GLY A 218 -21.64 -8.83 -12.09
N LEU A 219 -21.22 -8.64 -10.84
CA LEU A 219 -20.67 -7.38 -10.36
C LEU A 219 -19.25 -7.60 -9.83
N ALA A 220 -18.35 -6.71 -10.18
CA ALA A 220 -16.99 -6.64 -9.66
C ALA A 220 -16.64 -5.19 -9.30
N VAL A 221 -15.59 -5.05 -8.51
CA VAL A 221 -14.99 -3.78 -8.15
C VAL A 221 -13.52 -3.83 -8.54
N ASP A 222 -13.07 -2.79 -9.23
CA ASP A 222 -11.66 -2.53 -9.47
C ASP A 222 -11.20 -1.45 -8.49
N TYR A 223 -10.08 -1.66 -7.81
CA TYR A 223 -9.59 -0.76 -6.77
C TYR A 223 -8.06 -0.67 -6.76
N VAL A 224 -7.55 0.51 -6.43
CA VAL A 224 -6.12 0.86 -6.40
C VAL A 224 -5.83 1.73 -5.18
N SER A 225 -4.58 1.76 -4.71
CA SER A 225 -4.22 2.67 -3.61
C SER A 225 -4.51 4.13 -3.96
N LYS A 226 -4.94 4.93 -2.98
CA LYS A 226 -5.10 6.37 -3.16
C LYS A 226 -3.75 7.05 -3.35
N PRO A 227 -3.67 8.01 -4.29
CA PRO A 227 -2.53 8.92 -4.42
C PRO A 227 -2.52 9.96 -3.30
#